data_AF-A0A1A3PZ29-F1
#
_entry.id   AF-A0A1A3PZ29-F1
#
_cell.length_a   1.000
_cell.length_b   1.000
_cell.length_c   1.000
_cell.angle_alpha   90.00
_cell.angle_beta   90.00
_cell.angle_gamma   90.00
#
_symmetry.space_group_name_H-M   'P 1'
#
loop_
_entity.id
_entity.type
_entity.pdbx_description
1 polymer ?
#
loop_
_entity_poly.entity_id
_entity_poly.type
_entity_poly.pdbx_seq_one_letter_code
_entity_poly.pdbx_strand_id
1 'polypeptide(L)'
;MGEQLDLNLWPRQHDLPPRWDGLPVEWEPWTPGTATFICPPPRKPLTCHRCGDPRPPQISMGRIWTDPDTAPPAIGIARLHNDRHVVAVISAHRCPNCSHDTVLQGDQAWDLDDTDYTDEGSWNNVAT
;
A
#
# COMPACT_ATOMS: atom_id res chain seq x y z
N MET A 1 33.46 -12.29 -13.53
CA MET A 1 32.03 -12.56 -13.78
C MET A 1 31.27 -12.19 -12.54
N GLY A 2 30.31 -11.25 -12.62
CA GLY A 2 29.52 -10.82 -11.45
C GLY A 2 28.43 -11.85 -11.19
N GLU A 3 28.50 -12.50 -10.03
CA GLU A 3 27.46 -13.38 -9.55
C GLU A 3 26.21 -12.53 -9.28
N GLN A 4 25.23 -12.63 -10.17
CA GLN A 4 23.89 -12.12 -9.96
C GLN A 4 23.30 -13.00 -8.86
N LEU A 5 23.42 -12.56 -7.60
CA LEU A 5 22.71 -13.18 -6.49
C LEU A 5 21.23 -13.01 -6.76
N ASP A 6 20.62 -14.08 -7.26
CA ASP A 6 19.20 -14.38 -7.22
C ASP A 6 18.73 -14.23 -5.75
N LEU A 7 18.44 -12.99 -5.36
CA LEU A 7 17.64 -12.71 -4.18
C LEU A 7 16.32 -13.41 -4.46
N ASN A 8 16.06 -14.52 -3.76
CA ASN A 8 14.76 -15.18 -3.74
C ASN A 8 13.70 -14.13 -3.36
N LEU A 9 13.18 -13.44 -4.35
CA LEU A 9 11.96 -12.65 -4.30
C LEU A 9 10.88 -13.70 -4.11
N TRP A 10 10.31 -13.77 -2.91
CA TRP A 10 9.24 -14.70 -2.58
C TRP A 10 8.17 -14.62 -3.68
N PRO A 11 7.48 -15.72 -4.03
CA PRO A 11 6.54 -15.71 -5.15
C PRO A 11 5.30 -14.87 -4.81
N ARG A 12 5.43 -13.55 -4.89
CA ARG A 12 4.34 -12.58 -4.88
C ARG A 12 3.73 -12.62 -6.27
N GLN A 13 2.45 -12.97 -6.37
CA GLN A 13 1.76 -13.02 -7.66
C GLN A 13 1.57 -11.60 -8.21
N HIS A 14 1.35 -10.65 -7.31
CA HIS A 14 1.22 -9.23 -7.59
C HIS A 14 2.24 -8.42 -6.79
N ASP A 15 2.68 -7.28 -7.33
CA ASP A 15 3.64 -6.40 -6.64
C ASP A 15 3.02 -5.72 -5.40
N LEU A 16 1.73 -5.40 -5.48
CA LEU A 16 0.88 -4.90 -4.39
C LEU A 16 -0.48 -5.61 -4.43
N PRO A 17 -1.25 -5.65 -3.32
CA PRO A 17 -2.53 -6.34 -3.27
C PRO A 17 -3.50 -5.80 -4.34
N PRO A 18 -3.98 -6.63 -5.28
CA PRO A 18 -4.91 -6.18 -6.31
C PRO A 18 -6.30 -5.87 -5.75
N ARG A 19 -6.56 -6.30 -4.51
CA ARG A 19 -7.79 -6.06 -3.75
C ARG A 19 -7.50 -5.63 -2.32
N TRP A 20 -8.41 -4.86 -1.76
CA TRP A 20 -8.43 -4.38 -0.39
C TRP A 20 -9.84 -4.50 0.16
N ASP A 21 -10.03 -5.31 1.20
CA ASP A 21 -11.34 -5.67 1.76
C ASP A 21 -12.30 -6.22 0.68
N GLY A 22 -11.75 -6.99 -0.25
CA GLY A 22 -12.47 -7.55 -1.41
C GLY A 22 -12.74 -6.55 -2.54
N LEU A 23 -12.49 -5.26 -2.36
CA LEU A 23 -12.65 -4.23 -3.38
C LEU A 23 -11.38 -4.08 -4.23
N PRO A 24 -11.50 -3.91 -5.56
CA PRO A 24 -10.35 -3.77 -6.44
C PRO A 24 -9.58 -2.47 -6.17
N VAL A 25 -8.26 -2.57 -6.20
CA VAL A 25 -7.33 -1.45 -6.05
C VAL A 25 -6.59 -1.20 -7.35
N GLU A 26 -6.50 0.06 -7.73
CA GLU A 26 -5.60 0.51 -8.79
C GLU A 26 -4.42 1.27 -8.17
N TRP A 27 -3.22 0.71 -8.32
CA TRP A 27 -1.98 1.29 -7.81
C TRP A 27 -1.27 2.13 -8.86
N GLU A 28 -0.77 3.28 -8.44
CA GLU A 28 0.15 4.10 -9.23
C GLU A 28 1.57 3.50 -9.20
N PRO A 29 2.45 3.87 -10.16
CA PRO A 29 3.85 3.48 -10.11
C PRO A 29 4.52 3.93 -8.82
N TRP A 30 5.49 3.14 -8.34
CA TRP A 30 6.31 3.52 -7.21
C TRP A 30 7.08 4.80 -7.47
N THR A 31 7.05 5.70 -6.51
CA THR A 31 7.85 6.93 -6.49
C THR A 31 8.79 6.92 -5.29
N PRO A 32 10.00 7.51 -5.39
CA PRO A 32 10.84 7.69 -4.22
C PRO A 32 10.09 8.54 -3.19
N GLY A 33 9.95 8.04 -1.95
CA GLY A 33 9.42 8.86 -0.88
C GLY A 33 10.34 10.03 -0.63
N THR A 34 9.79 11.22 -0.67
CA THR A 34 10.44 12.38 -0.06
C THR A 34 10.25 12.27 1.45
N ALA A 35 11.17 12.82 2.24
CA ALA A 35 10.95 12.99 3.67
C ALA A 35 9.84 14.05 3.87
N THR A 36 8.59 13.69 3.60
CA THR A 36 7.44 14.56 3.83
C THR A 36 7.12 14.50 5.31
N PHE A 37 7.65 15.49 6.05
CA PHE A 37 7.33 15.66 7.46
C PHE A 37 5.92 16.24 7.58
N ILE A 38 4.94 15.42 7.98
CA ILE A 38 3.65 15.95 8.46
C ILE A 38 3.92 16.54 9.84
N CYS A 39 3.91 17.87 9.94
CA CYS A 39 4.30 18.60 11.14
C CYS A 39 3.42 18.24 12.36
N PRO A 40 4.01 18.12 13.58
CA PRO A 40 5.43 18.33 13.89
C PRO A 40 6.30 17.13 13.50
N PRO A 41 7.58 17.37 13.14
CA PRO A 41 8.50 16.30 12.79
C PRO A 41 8.60 15.29 13.96
N PRO A 42 8.57 13.98 13.67
CA PRO A 42 8.65 12.96 14.69
C PRO A 42 9.97 13.10 15.47
N ARG A 43 9.89 12.91 16.80
CA ARG A 43 11.06 13.04 17.70
C ARG A 43 12.19 12.05 17.41
N LYS A 44 11.92 11.04 16.58
CA LYS A 44 12.88 10.06 16.08
C LYS A 44 12.66 9.90 14.57
N PRO A 45 13.72 9.65 13.77
CA PRO A 45 13.56 9.25 12.38
C PRO A 45 12.62 8.04 12.31
N LEU A 46 11.63 8.08 11.42
CA LEU A 46 10.83 6.91 11.09
C LEU A 46 11.77 5.90 10.41
N THR A 47 12.06 4.80 11.08
CA THR A 47 12.81 3.67 10.52
C THR A 47 11.85 2.56 10.16
N CYS A 48 12.21 1.73 9.18
CA CYS A 48 11.47 0.50 8.91
C CYS A 48 11.37 -0.35 10.19
N HIS A 49 10.17 -0.76 10.60
CA HIS A 49 9.97 -1.56 11.81
C HIS A 49 10.52 -2.99 11.68
N ARG A 50 10.62 -3.52 10.45
CA ARG A 50 11.19 -4.86 10.21
C ARG A 50 12.71 -4.90 10.25
N CYS A 51 13.39 -3.97 9.59
CA CYS A 51 14.86 -4.02 9.42
C CYS A 51 15.64 -2.84 10.01
N GLY A 52 14.94 -1.78 10.47
CA GLY A 52 15.57 -0.60 11.06
C GLY A 52 16.16 0.41 10.06
N ASP A 53 15.98 0.22 8.75
CA ASP A 53 16.53 1.15 7.75
C ASP A 53 15.93 2.56 7.91
N PRO A 54 16.76 3.62 7.95
CA PRO A 54 16.29 5.01 8.14
C PRO A 54 15.95 5.74 6.83
N ARG A 55 16.17 5.12 5.65
CA ARG A 55 15.87 5.75 4.37
C ARG A 55 14.35 5.88 4.19
N PRO A 56 13.86 6.99 3.61
CA PRO A 56 12.45 7.14 3.28
C PRO A 56 11.95 5.96 2.43
N PRO A 57 10.72 5.47 2.69
CA PRO A 57 10.14 4.40 1.90
C PRO A 57 9.85 4.87 0.47
N GLN A 58 9.75 3.96 -0.48
CA GLN A 58 9.09 4.26 -1.76
C GLN A 58 7.59 4.31 -1.52
N ILE A 59 6.87 5.17 -2.25
CA ILE A 59 5.43 5.38 -2.06
C ILE A 59 4.70 5.06 -3.37
N SER A 60 3.64 4.27 -3.27
CA SER A 60 2.64 4.06 -4.33
C SER A 60 1.26 4.44 -3.82
N MET A 61 0.48 5.14 -4.63
CA MET A 61 -0.87 5.56 -4.28
C MET A 61 -1.90 4.59 -4.86
N GLY A 62 -2.81 4.10 -4.03
CA GLY A 62 -3.86 3.14 -4.40
C GLY A 62 -5.23 3.79 -4.37
N ARG A 63 -6.04 3.55 -5.39
CA ARG A 63 -7.46 3.93 -5.43
C ARG A 63 -8.32 2.67 -5.29
N ILE A 64 -9.17 2.64 -4.26
CA ILE A 64 -10.13 1.56 -4.06
C ILE A 64 -11.41 1.91 -4.80
N TRP A 65 -11.87 1.01 -5.66
CA TRP A 65 -13.04 1.21 -6.51
C TRP A 65 -14.22 0.34 -6.07
N THR A 66 -15.43 0.88 -6.15
CA THR A 66 -16.68 0.12 -6.07
C THR A 66 -17.50 0.29 -7.34
N ASP A 67 -18.34 -0.70 -7.61
CA ASP A 67 -19.42 -0.60 -8.59
C ASP A 67 -20.46 0.43 -8.07
N PRO A 68 -20.93 1.37 -8.92
CA PRO A 68 -22.03 2.27 -8.59
C PRO A 68 -23.28 1.57 -8.08
N ASP A 69 -23.62 0.41 -8.65
CA ASP A 69 -24.86 -0.32 -8.35
C ASP A 69 -24.81 -1.00 -6.98
N THR A 70 -23.61 -1.24 -6.44
CA THR A 70 -23.40 -1.87 -5.13
C THR A 70 -22.85 -0.90 -4.08
N ALA A 71 -22.65 0.37 -4.44
CA ALA A 71 -22.08 1.36 -3.54
C ALA A 71 -23.04 1.67 -2.38
N PRO A 72 -22.61 1.58 -1.11
CA PRO A 72 -23.41 2.02 0.02
C PRO A 72 -23.81 3.50 -0.13
N PRO A 73 -25.04 3.90 0.28
CA PRO A 73 -25.52 5.29 0.17
C PRO A 73 -24.63 6.34 0.86
N ALA A 74 -23.80 5.91 1.82
CA ALA A 74 -22.85 6.74 2.56
C ALA A 74 -21.60 7.13 1.74
N ILE A 75 -21.41 6.59 0.53
CA ILE A 75 -20.34 7.00 -0.41
C ILE A 75 -20.74 8.31 -1.12
N GLY A 76 -21.02 9.34 -0.31
CA GLY A 76 -21.48 10.65 -0.75
C GLY A 76 -20.37 11.60 -1.22
N ILE A 77 -19.12 11.13 -1.37
CA ILE A 77 -17.95 11.96 -1.73
C ILE A 77 -17.08 11.31 -2.83
N ALA A 78 -17.52 10.20 -3.43
CA ALA A 78 -16.75 9.55 -4.50
C ALA A 78 -16.79 10.38 -5.80
N ARG A 79 -15.63 10.78 -6.30
CA ARG A 79 -15.50 11.28 -7.67
C ARG A 79 -15.72 10.11 -8.63
N LEU A 80 -16.71 10.23 -9.51
CA LEU A 80 -16.92 9.27 -10.60
C LEU A 80 -15.74 9.37 -11.56
N HIS A 81 -15.13 8.24 -11.89
CA HIS A 81 -14.08 8.15 -12.91
C HIS A 81 -14.23 6.83 -13.66
N ASN A 82 -14.37 6.89 -14.99
CA ASN A 82 -14.64 5.73 -15.85
C ASN A 82 -15.76 4.81 -15.32
N ASP A 83 -16.92 5.40 -15.00
CA ASP A 83 -18.12 4.67 -14.53
C ASP A 83 -17.96 3.90 -13.21
N ARG A 84 -16.96 4.25 -12.39
CA ARG A 84 -16.74 3.65 -11.05
C ARG A 84 -16.62 4.73 -9.98
N HIS A 85 -16.99 4.38 -8.75
CA HIS A 85 -16.83 5.26 -7.59
C HIS A 85 -15.53 4.95 -6.84
N VAL A 86 -14.69 5.96 -6.63
CA VAL A 86 -13.56 5.86 -5.69
C VAL A 86 -14.09 5.86 -4.27
N VAL A 87 -13.91 4.74 -3.56
CA VAL A 87 -14.32 4.58 -2.16
C VAL A 87 -13.32 5.22 -1.21
N ALA A 88 -12.04 5.01 -1.48
CA ALA A 88 -10.95 5.48 -0.65
C ALA A 88 -9.65 5.58 -1.44
N VAL A 89 -8.72 6.37 -0.91
CA VAL A 89 -7.34 6.44 -1.35
C VAL A 89 -6.47 5.89 -0.22
N ILE A 90 -5.59 4.96 -0.56
CA ILE A 90 -4.62 4.34 0.34
C ILE A 90 -3.21 4.59 -0.19
N SER A 91 -2.21 4.50 0.66
CA SER A 91 -0.80 4.62 0.24
C SER A 91 0.01 3.43 0.71
N ALA A 92 0.72 2.77 -0.21
CA ALA A 92 1.67 1.73 0.11
C ALA A 92 3.06 2.35 0.29
N HIS A 93 3.80 1.87 1.29
CA HIS A 93 5.13 2.34 1.69
C HIS A 93 6.08 1.15 1.69
N ARG A 94 7.04 1.15 0.77
CA ARG A 94 8.03 0.06 0.62
C ARG A 94 9.37 0.44 1.19
N CYS A 95 9.89 -0.37 2.10
CA CYS A 95 11.26 -0.22 2.57
C CYS A 95 12.26 -0.47 1.42
N PRO A 96 13.19 0.46 1.11
CA PRO A 96 14.16 0.28 0.03
C PRO A 96 15.25 -0.76 0.33
N ASN A 97 15.25 -1.35 1.53
CA ASN A 97 16.25 -2.33 1.96
C ASN A 97 15.71 -3.75 1.97
N CYS A 98 14.61 -3.99 2.69
CA CYS A 98 14.02 -5.31 2.85
C CYS A 98 12.76 -5.53 2.00
N SER A 99 12.34 -4.56 1.19
CA SER A 99 11.14 -4.61 0.34
C SER A 99 9.86 -4.99 1.08
N HIS A 100 9.83 -4.69 2.38
CA HIS A 100 8.66 -4.87 3.20
C HIS A 100 7.72 -3.68 3.02
N ASP A 101 6.44 -4.00 2.87
CA ASP A 101 5.41 -3.04 2.49
C ASP A 101 4.43 -2.85 3.65
N THR A 102 4.09 -1.59 3.92
CA THR A 102 2.97 -1.23 4.79
C THR A 102 1.98 -0.38 4.00
N VAL A 103 0.69 -0.50 4.33
CA VAL A 103 -0.36 0.31 3.71
C VAL A 103 -0.97 1.23 4.75
N LEU A 104 -1.06 2.52 4.42
CA LEU A 104 -1.77 3.51 5.21
C LEU A 104 -3.14 3.80 4.58
N GLN A 105 -4.20 3.64 5.36
CA GLN A 105 -5.58 3.99 5.03
C GLN A 105 -6.13 4.92 6.12
N GLY A 106 -6.32 6.19 5.79
CA GLY A 106 -6.64 7.20 6.81
C GLY A 106 -5.49 7.36 7.81
N ASP A 107 -5.76 7.12 9.09
CA ASP A 107 -4.79 7.14 10.18
C ASP A 107 -4.29 5.74 10.60
N GLN A 108 -4.80 4.69 9.96
CA GLN A 108 -4.45 3.30 10.28
C GLN A 108 -3.38 2.76 9.34
N ALA A 109 -2.38 2.11 9.92
CA ALA A 109 -1.33 1.40 9.20
C ALA A 109 -1.56 -0.12 9.29
N TRP A 110 -1.34 -0.79 8.17
CA TRP A 110 -1.48 -2.22 8.01
C TRP A 110 -0.16 -2.82 7.52
N ASP A 111 0.27 -3.90 8.17
CA ASP A 111 1.50 -4.61 7.85
C ASP A 111 1.20 -5.69 6.81
N LEU A 112 1.77 -5.61 5.60
CA LEU A 112 1.49 -6.63 4.58
C LEU A 112 2.35 -7.88 4.79
N ASP A 113 1.71 -9.04 4.68
CA ASP A 113 2.34 -10.35 4.68
C ASP A 113 2.14 -11.06 3.34
N ASP A 114 2.67 -12.27 3.23
CA ASP A 114 2.72 -13.02 1.98
C ASP A 114 1.35 -13.31 1.36
N THR A 115 0.31 -13.36 2.19
CA THR A 115 -1.04 -13.71 1.77
C THR A 115 -1.73 -12.55 1.02
N ASP A 116 -1.29 -11.31 1.27
CA ASP A 116 -1.85 -10.10 0.67
C ASP A 116 -1.50 -9.95 -0.83
N TYR A 117 -0.46 -10.63 -1.31
CA TYR A 117 0.04 -10.51 -2.69
C TYR A 117 -0.57 -11.53 -3.66
N THR A 118 -1.68 -12.16 -3.26
CA THR A 118 -2.42 -13.12 -4.08
C THR A 118 -3.55 -12.45 -4.86
N ASP A 119 -4.22 -13.18 -5.76
CA ASP A 119 -5.42 -12.70 -6.46
C ASP A 119 -6.57 -12.28 -5.52
N GLU A 120 -6.62 -12.85 -4.31
CA GLU A 120 -7.62 -12.49 -3.28
C GLU A 120 -7.32 -11.11 -2.66
N GLY A 121 -6.06 -10.66 -2.73
CA GLY A 121 -5.58 -9.43 -2.15
C GLY A 121 -5.61 -9.45 -0.62
N SER A 122 -5.77 -8.27 -0.04
CA SER A 122 -5.75 -8.05 1.41
C SER A 122 -7.17 -8.01 1.96
N TRP A 123 -7.50 -8.89 2.91
CA TRP A 123 -8.90 -9.14 3.35
C TRP A 123 -9.09 -9.27 4.87
N ASN A 124 -8.00 -9.28 5.65
CA ASN A 124 -8.03 -9.67 7.07
C ASN A 124 -7.07 -8.82 7.88
N ASN A 125 -7.16 -7.52 7.69
CA ASN A 125 -6.09 -6.65 8.13
C ASN A 125 -6.25 -6.47 9.64
N VAL A 126 -5.15 -6.51 10.41
CA VAL A 126 -5.13 -6.13 11.83
C VAL A 126 -4.36 -4.82 11.98
N ALA A 127 -5.01 -3.79 12.54
CA ALA A 127 -4.40 -2.46 12.65
C ALA A 127 -3.19 -2.56 13.58
N THR A 128 -2.05 -2.01 13.16
CA THR A 128 -0.80 -2.02 13.94
C THR A 128 -0.71 -0.79 14.85
#